data_AF-A0A7V2EUI5-F1
#
_entry.id   AF-A0A7V2EUI5-F1
#
_cell.length_a   1.000
_cell.length_b   1.000
_cell.length_c   1.000
_cell.angle_alpha   90.00
_cell.angle_beta   90.00
_cell.angle_gamma   90.00
#
_symmetry.space_group_name_H-M   'P 1'
#
loop_
_entity.id
_entity.type
_entity.pdbx_description
1 polymer ?
#
loop_
_entity_poly.entity_id
_entity_poly.type
_entity_poly.pdbx_seq_one_letter_code
_entity_poly.pdbx_strand_id
1 'polypeptide(L)'
;YPGLQDITAWVDFQAVAEAAEAAGFELDGERSQAQWLLGTDVPQQVERQLQSRDSLVDQARLAQEFRELVMPTDMGERFRVMRLRLNRG
;
A
#
# COMPACT_ATOMS: atom_id res chain seq x y z
N TYR A 1 -9.05 22.59 -22.72
CA TYR A 1 -8.60 23.64 -21.78
C TYR A 1 -7.70 22.99 -20.73
N PRO A 2 -6.47 23.47 -20.52
CA PRO A 2 -5.64 23.06 -19.39
C PRO A 2 -6.38 23.31 -18.06
N GLY A 3 -6.24 22.40 -17.10
CA GLY A 3 -6.89 22.50 -15.77
C GLY A 3 -8.23 21.79 -15.61
N LEU A 4 -8.74 21.11 -16.65
CA LEU A 4 -9.99 20.32 -16.59
C LEU A 4 -9.78 18.84 -16.25
N GLN A 5 -8.53 18.36 -16.30
CA GLN A 5 -8.18 16.98 -16.04
C GLN A 5 -7.01 16.93 -15.08
N ASP A 6 -7.00 15.89 -14.25
CA ASP A 6 -5.88 15.59 -13.37
C ASP A 6 -4.70 15.04 -14.18
N ILE A 7 -3.48 15.33 -13.72
CA ILE A 7 -2.24 14.86 -14.33
C ILE A 7 -1.49 14.06 -13.28
N THR A 8 -1.31 12.78 -13.55
CA THR A 8 -0.59 11.85 -12.68
C THR A 8 0.62 11.26 -13.39
N ALA A 9 1.60 10.80 -12.61
CA ALA A 9 2.79 10.13 -13.10
C ALA A 9 3.12 8.93 -12.21
N TRP A 10 3.81 7.95 -12.79
CA TRP A 10 4.39 6.86 -12.00
C TRP A 10 5.54 7.38 -11.15
N VAL A 11 5.64 6.87 -9.93
CA VAL A 11 6.74 7.19 -9.02
C VAL A 11 7.98 6.38 -9.39
N ASP A 12 9.10 7.06 -9.60
CA ASP A 12 10.41 6.42 -9.68
C ASP A 12 10.95 6.19 -8.26
N PHE A 13 10.74 5.00 -7.73
CA PHE A 13 11.20 4.62 -6.40
C PHE A 13 12.73 4.49 -6.31
N GLN A 14 13.43 4.26 -7.41
CA GLN A 14 14.89 4.24 -7.37
C GLN A 14 15.41 5.66 -7.11
N ALA A 15 14.88 6.65 -7.84
CA ALA A 15 15.25 8.05 -7.63
C ALA A 15 14.91 8.54 -6.21
N VAL A 16 13.79 8.09 -5.64
CA VAL A 16 13.43 8.39 -4.24
C VAL A 16 14.43 7.78 -3.26
N ALA A 17 14.87 6.54 -3.48
CA ALA A 17 15.86 5.88 -2.62
C ALA A 17 17.20 6.61 -2.63
N GLU A 18 17.71 6.96 -3.82
CA GLU A 18 18.98 7.69 -3.98
C GLU A 18 18.91 9.06 -3.28
N ALA A 19 17.80 9.78 -3.42
CA ALA A 19 17.59 11.06 -2.74
C ALA A 19 17.49 10.91 -1.21
N ALA A 20 16.86 9.83 -0.72
CA ALA A 20 16.75 9.54 0.70
C ALA A 20 18.12 9.25 1.33
N GLU A 21 18.96 8.46 0.66
CA GLU A 21 20.33 8.16 1.10
C GLU A 21 21.19 9.44 1.19
N ALA A 22 21.12 10.29 0.16
CA ALA A 22 21.80 11.59 0.18
C ALA A 22 21.33 12.50 1.33
N ALA A 23 20.09 12.32 1.80
CA ALA A 23 19.51 13.04 2.94
C ALA A 23 19.80 12.40 4.30
N GLY A 24 20.58 11.31 4.37
CA GLY A 24 20.94 10.64 5.63
C GLY A 24 19.91 9.62 6.12
N PHE A 25 19.01 9.18 5.25
CA PHE A 25 18.18 8.00 5.49
C PHE A 25 18.84 6.76 4.92
N GLU A 26 18.31 5.61 5.26
CA GLU A 26 18.64 4.34 4.63
C GLU A 26 17.35 3.62 4.25
N LEU A 27 17.39 2.95 3.10
CA LEU A 27 16.26 2.17 2.59
C LEU A 27 16.07 0.93 3.46
N ASP A 28 14.91 0.84 4.11
CA ASP A 28 14.51 -0.25 4.99
C ASP A 28 13.42 -1.12 4.34
N GLY A 29 13.67 -1.41 3.07
CA GLY A 29 12.84 -2.24 2.22
C GLY A 29 11.79 -1.46 1.43
N GLU A 30 11.49 -2.02 0.27
CA GLU A 30 10.37 -1.65 -0.57
C GLU A 30 9.62 -2.94 -0.92
N ARG A 31 8.30 -2.85 -1.04
CA ARG A 31 7.45 -3.97 -1.44
C ARG A 31 6.15 -3.51 -2.08
N SER A 32 5.47 -4.41 -2.78
CA SER A 32 4.12 -4.14 -3.30
C SER A 32 3.11 -3.93 -2.16
N GLN A 33 2.01 -3.23 -2.45
CA GLN A 33 0.94 -2.99 -1.47
C GLN A 33 0.40 -4.30 -0.91
N ALA A 34 0.22 -5.31 -1.76
CA ALA A 34 -0.22 -6.63 -1.34
C ALA A 34 0.75 -7.25 -0.33
N GLN A 35 2.05 -7.25 -0.65
CA GLN A 35 3.09 -7.78 0.25
C GLN A 35 3.16 -7.02 1.58
N TRP A 36 2.94 -5.71 1.56
CA TRP A 36 2.88 -4.93 2.79
C TRP A 36 1.66 -5.27 3.64
N LEU A 37 0.46 -5.20 3.07
CA LEU A 37 -0.77 -5.45 3.81
C LEU A 37 -0.80 -6.87 4.38
N LEU A 38 -0.46 -7.88 3.57
CA LEU A 38 -0.43 -9.27 4.02
C LEU A 38 0.68 -9.57 5.04
N GLY A 39 1.74 -8.76 5.07
CA GLY A 39 2.84 -8.86 6.04
C GLY A 39 2.62 -8.08 7.34
N THR A 40 1.46 -7.44 7.52
CA THR A 40 1.09 -6.67 8.73
C THR A 40 -0.06 -7.36 9.47
N ASP A 41 -0.63 -6.70 10.48
CA ASP A 41 -1.81 -7.19 11.23
C ASP A 41 -3.15 -6.88 10.53
N VAL A 42 -3.12 -6.25 9.35
CA VAL A 42 -4.33 -5.90 8.58
C VAL A 42 -5.21 -7.13 8.28
N PRO A 43 -4.71 -8.29 7.83
CA PRO A 43 -5.57 -9.46 7.58
C PRO A 43 -6.36 -9.89 8.81
N GLN A 44 -5.74 -9.86 9.99
CA GLN A 44 -6.39 -10.20 11.26
C GLN A 44 -7.38 -9.12 11.71
N GLN A 45 -7.13 -7.85 11.37
CA GLN A 45 -8.11 -6.79 11.58
C GLN A 45 -9.34 -6.97 10.67
N VAL A 46 -9.13 -7.30 9.40
CA VAL A 46 -10.22 -7.56 8.44
C VAL A 46 -11.05 -8.77 8.87
N GLU A 47 -10.40 -9.85 9.30
CA GLU A 47 -11.10 -11.03 9.82
C GLU A 47 -11.98 -10.70 11.03
N ARG A 48 -11.43 -9.95 12.01
CA ARG A 48 -12.22 -9.49 13.18
C ARG A 48 -13.41 -8.63 12.77
N GLN A 49 -13.23 -7.74 11.79
CA GLN A 49 -14.32 -6.90 11.30
C GLN A 49 -15.37 -7.69 10.52
N LEU A 50 -14.98 -8.74 9.78
CA LEU A 50 -15.93 -9.64 9.12
C LEU A 50 -16.79 -10.37 10.17
N GLN A 51 -16.16 -10.87 11.23
CA GLN A 51 -16.83 -11.57 12.32
C GLN A 51 -17.77 -10.67 13.14
N SER A 52 -17.47 -9.37 13.23
CA SER A 52 -18.29 -8.41 14.00
C SER A 52 -19.46 -7.82 13.22
N ARG A 53 -19.65 -8.15 11.93
CA ARG A 53 -20.72 -7.59 11.09
C ARG A 53 -21.90 -8.56 11.02
N ASP A 54 -23.10 -8.05 11.29
CA ASP A 54 -24.33 -8.88 11.28
C ASP A 54 -24.89 -9.14 9.86
N SER A 55 -24.56 -8.26 8.90
CA SER A 55 -25.08 -8.32 7.54
C SER A 55 -24.10 -9.01 6.59
N LEU A 56 -24.58 -10.05 5.89
CA LEU A 56 -23.83 -10.71 4.83
C LEU A 56 -23.42 -9.74 3.70
N VAL A 57 -24.23 -8.72 3.43
CA VAL A 57 -23.91 -7.68 2.44
C VAL A 57 -22.72 -6.85 2.88
N ASP A 58 -22.67 -6.49 4.17
CA ASP A 58 -21.55 -5.70 4.71
C ASP A 58 -20.28 -6.53 4.82
N GLN A 59 -20.39 -7.83 5.10
CA GLN A 59 -19.24 -8.74 5.06
C GLN A 59 -18.69 -8.89 3.63
N ALA A 60 -19.57 -9.13 2.64
CA ALA A 60 -19.17 -9.26 1.25
C ALA A 60 -18.51 -8.00 0.71
N ARG A 61 -19.03 -6.82 1.06
CA ARG A 61 -18.41 -5.54 0.70
C ARG A 61 -17.00 -5.40 1.27
N LEU A 62 -16.81 -5.67 2.56
CA LEU A 62 -15.48 -5.58 3.19
C LEU A 62 -14.49 -6.56 2.56
N ALA A 63 -14.93 -7.78 2.26
CA ALA A 63 -14.10 -8.78 1.60
C ALA A 63 -13.67 -8.33 0.19
N GLN A 64 -14.58 -7.69 -0.56
CA GLN A 64 -14.29 -7.14 -1.88
C GLN A 64 -13.32 -5.96 -1.81
N GLU A 65 -13.51 -5.03 -0.87
CA GLU A 65 -12.59 -3.91 -0.64
C GLU A 65 -11.18 -4.41 -0.30
N PHE A 66 -11.07 -5.38 0.61
CA PHE A 66 -9.77 -5.97 0.93
C PHE A 66 -9.15 -6.70 -0.26
N ARG A 67 -9.96 -7.42 -1.05
CA ARG A 67 -9.51 -8.09 -2.27
C ARG A 67 -8.89 -7.10 -3.25
N GLU A 68 -9.53 -5.97 -3.52
CA GLU A 68 -8.99 -4.93 -4.43
C GLU A 68 -7.62 -4.40 -3.97
N LEU A 69 -7.42 -4.30 -2.66
CA LEU A 69 -6.15 -3.84 -2.08
C LEU A 69 -4.99 -4.83 -2.25
N VAL A 70 -5.28 -6.14 -2.34
CA VAL A 70 -4.24 -7.19 -2.37
C VAL A 70 -4.12 -7.92 -3.70
N MET A 71 -5.10 -7.83 -4.59
CA MET A 71 -5.07 -8.53 -5.87
C MET A 71 -4.04 -7.90 -6.84
N PRO A 72 -3.18 -8.71 -7.49
CA PRO A 72 -2.16 -8.19 -8.39
C PRO A 72 -2.69 -7.40 -9.59
N THR A 73 -3.88 -7.76 -10.08
CA THR A 73 -4.53 -7.09 -11.21
C THR A 73 -5.03 -5.68 -10.87
N ASP A 74 -5.21 -5.40 -9.59
CA ASP A 74 -5.80 -4.17 -9.06
C ASP A 74 -4.73 -3.33 -8.39
N MET A 75 -4.88 -3.00 -7.11
CA MET A 75 -3.94 -2.15 -6.38
C MET A 75 -2.71 -2.93 -5.88
N GLY A 76 -2.82 -4.25 -5.75
CA GLY A 76 -1.84 -5.09 -5.07
C GLY A 76 -0.41 -4.96 -5.57
N GLU A 77 -0.23 -4.86 -6.90
CA GLU A 77 1.08 -4.67 -7.54
C GLU A 77 1.29 -3.26 -8.11
N ARG A 78 0.22 -2.48 -8.34
CA ARG A 78 0.32 -1.11 -8.86
C ARG A 78 0.85 -0.14 -7.81
N PHE A 79 0.47 -0.36 -6.55
CA PHE A 79 0.93 0.45 -5.43
C PHE A 79 2.09 -0.23 -4.72
N ARG A 80 3.03 0.59 -4.23
CA ARG A 80 4.23 0.12 -3.54
C ARG A 80 4.46 0.94 -2.28
N VAL A 81 5.07 0.31 -1.29
CA VAL A 81 5.41 0.90 0.00
C VAL A 81 6.91 0.87 0.15
N MET A 82 7.51 2.06 0.31
CA MET A 82 8.92 2.24 0.62
C MET A 82 9.06 2.67 2.07
N ARG A 83 9.88 1.95 2.84
CA ARG A 83 10.19 2.31 4.22
C ARG A 83 11.59 2.90 4.27
N LEU A 84 11.72 4.04 4.93
CA LEU A 84 13.00 4.70 5.19
C LEU A 84 13.21 4.76 6.69
N ARG A 85 14.45 4.56 7.13
CA ARG A 85 14.85 4.76 8.53
C ARG A 85 16.01 5.74 8.60
N LEU A 86 16.15 6.44 9.72
CA LEU A 86 17.24 7.38 9.91
C LEU A 86 18.55 6.62 10.06
N ASN A 87 19.57 6.96 9.27
CA ASN A 87 20.88 6.36 9.38
C ASN A 87 21.57 6.86 10.68
N ARG A 88 21.48 6.05 11.73
CA ARG A 88 22.24 6.24 12.97
C ARG A 88 23.55 5.48 12.79
N GLY A 89 24.56 6.17 12.24
CA GLY A 89 25.89 5.60 11.98
C GLY A 89 26.52 4.87 13.17
#